data_AF-A0A1Z3HUN8-F1
#
_entry.id   AF-A0A1Z3HUN8-F1
#
_cell.length_a   1.000
_cell.length_b   1.000
_cell.length_c   1.000
_cell.angle_alpha   90.00
_cell.angle_beta   90.00
_cell.angle_gamma   90.00
#
_symmetry.space_group_name_H-M   'P 1'
#
loop_
_entity.id
_entity.type
_entity.pdbx_description
1 polymer ?
#
loop_
_entity_poly.entity_id
_entity_poly.type
_entity_poly.pdbx_seq_one_letter_code
_entity_poly.pdbx_strand_id
1 'polypeptide(L)' 'MTPSTTTAGISFEDYVADDDGTAARYELVDGALVEMTPPTFRHMLIAKFIQQCLDTEIRRLGFRWLCFREAGN' A
#
# COMPACT_ATOMS: atom_id res chain seq x y z
N MET A 1 0.59 15.62 -34.67
CA MET A 1 1.61 15.41 -33.62
C MET A 1 1.09 16.11 -32.38
N THR A 2 0.50 15.37 -31.44
CA THR A 2 0.13 15.89 -30.12
C THR A 2 1.37 15.79 -29.21
N PRO A 3 1.69 16.83 -28.42
CA PRO A 3 2.81 16.77 -27.50
C PRO A 3 2.48 15.77 -26.39
N SER A 4 3.31 14.73 -26.25
CA SER A 4 3.30 13.89 -25.07
C SER A 4 3.94 14.69 -23.93
N THR A 5 3.12 15.23 -23.03
CA THR A 5 3.59 15.80 -21.78
C THR A 5 4.18 14.65 -20.96
N THR A 6 5.51 14.55 -20.93
CA THR A 6 6.22 13.71 -19.97
C THR A 6 5.94 14.33 -18.60
N THR A 7 4.97 13.77 -17.85
CA THR A 7 4.77 14.11 -16.44
C THR A 7 6.11 13.88 -15.74
N ALA A 8 6.72 14.95 -15.23
CA ALA A 8 7.90 14.83 -14.40
C ALA A 8 7.52 13.97 -13.19
N GLY A 9 8.23 12.85 -12.99
CA GLY A 9 7.95 11.95 -11.89
C GLY A 9 8.18 12.65 -10.55
N ILE A 10 7.35 12.33 -9.55
CA ILE A 10 7.48 12.83 -8.17
C ILE A 10 8.59 12.06 -7.44
N SER A 11 9.35 12.76 -6.59
CA SER A 11 10.38 12.15 -5.74
C SER A 11 9.73 11.41 -4.56
N PHE A 12 10.51 10.57 -3.86
CA PHE A 12 10.03 9.92 -2.65
C PHE A 12 9.79 10.93 -1.53
N GLU A 13 10.65 11.94 -1.41
CA GLU A 13 10.52 13.01 -0.42
C GLU A 13 9.26 13.83 -0.63
N ASP A 14 8.95 14.17 -1.89
CA ASP A 14 7.73 14.88 -2.24
C ASP A 14 6.48 14.01 -1.99
N TYR A 15 6.54 12.71 -2.30
CA TYR A 15 5.46 11.76 -1.99
C TYR A 15 5.18 11.64 -0.49
N VAL A 16 6.22 11.61 0.35
CA VAL A 16 6.06 11.55 1.82
C VAL A 16 5.51 12.85 2.39
N ALA A 17 5.80 13.99 1.75
CA ALA A 17 5.28 15.30 2.14
C ALA A 17 3.89 15.60 1.56
N ASP A 18 3.39 14.78 0.64
CA ASP A 18 2.12 14.99 -0.04
C ASP A 18 0.94 14.76 0.91
N ASP A 19 0.15 15.82 1.12
CA ASP A 19 -1.16 15.78 1.78
C ASP A 19 -2.12 16.50 0.82
N ASP A 20 -2.84 15.72 0.01
CA ASP A 20 -3.82 16.25 -0.94
C ASP A 20 -5.12 16.74 -0.25
N GLY A 21 -5.16 16.69 1.10
CA GLY A 21 -6.31 17.07 1.92
C GLY A 21 -7.47 16.08 1.82
N THR A 22 -7.27 14.93 1.17
CA THR A 22 -8.27 13.86 1.05
C THR A 22 -7.89 12.66 1.91
N ALA A 23 -8.81 11.70 2.01
CA ALA A 23 -8.53 10.41 2.63
C ALA A 23 -8.05 9.35 1.60
N ALA A 24 -7.75 9.77 0.37
CA ALA A 24 -7.23 8.87 -0.65
C ALA A 24 -5.82 8.43 -0.28
N ARG A 25 -5.50 7.16 -0.54
CA ARG A 25 -4.15 6.63 -0.38
C ARG A 25 -3.56 6.45 -1.76
N TYR A 26 -2.30 6.81 -1.94
CA TYR A 26 -1.58 6.62 -3.19
C TYR A 26 -0.33 5.78 -2.97
N GLU A 27 0.05 5.01 -3.98
CA GLU A 27 1.33 4.31 -4.08
C GLU A 27 2.24 5.06 -5.05
N LEU A 28 3.50 5.27 -4.67
CA LEU A 28 4.52 5.78 -5.58
C LEU A 28 5.04 4.64 -6.47
N VAL A 29 4.62 4.60 -7.73
CA VAL A 29 5.02 3.60 -8.72
C VAL A 29 5.76 4.28 -9.86
N ASP A 30 7.06 4.01 -9.98
CA ASP A 30 7.94 4.56 -11.03
C ASP A 30 7.86 6.10 -11.17
N GLY A 31 7.76 6.81 -10.04
CA GLY A 31 7.65 8.27 -10.01
C GLY A 31 6.24 8.81 -10.26
N ALA A 32 5.20 7.97 -10.28
CA ALA A 32 3.81 8.38 -10.37
C ALA A 32 3.02 8.01 -9.12
N LEU A 33 2.08 8.86 -8.70
CA LEU A 33 1.10 8.53 -7.66
C LEU A 33 -0.04 7.74 -8.27
N VAL A 34 -0.19 6.50 -7.83
CA VAL A 34 -1.26 5.60 -8.23
C VAL A 34 -2.24 5.46 -7.07
N GLU A 35 -3.49 5.87 -7.28
CA GLU A 35 -4.51 5.77 -6.23
C GLU A 35 -4.78 4.31 -5.86
N MET A 36 -4.65 3.99 -4.57
CA MET A 36 -5.05 2.71 -4.02
C MET A 36 -6.57 2.63 -4.00
N THR A 37 -7.12 1.75 -4.82
CA THR A 37 -8.56 1.45 -4.75
C THR A 37 -8.90 0.88 -3.37
N PRO A 38 -9.93 1.42 -2.68
CA PRO A 38 -10.34 0.89 -1.38
C PRO A 38 -10.64 -0.61 -1.44
N PRO A 39 -10.22 -1.38 -0.43
CA PRO A 39 -10.46 -2.81 -0.42
C PRO A 39 -11.96 -3.10 -0.34
N THR A 40 -12.43 -4.04 -1.17
CA THR A 40 -13.79 -4.59 -1.02
C THR A 40 -13.88 -5.43 0.26
N PHE A 41 -15.10 -5.65 0.77
CA PHE A 41 -15.30 -6.53 1.93
C PHE A 41 -14.72 -7.94 1.71
N ARG A 42 -14.86 -8.48 0.49
CA ARG A 42 -14.26 -9.79 0.14
C ARG A 42 -12.74 -9.76 0.21
N HIS A 43 -12.10 -8.69 -0.25
CA HIS A 43 -10.67 -8.51 -0.12
C HIS A 43 -10.26 -8.51 1.37
N MET A 44 -11.01 -7.80 2.23
CA MET A 44 -10.73 -7.78 3.67
C MET A 44 -10.81 -9.17 4.31
N LEU A 45 -11.80 -9.99 3.94
CA LEU A 45 -11.94 -11.36 4.44
C LEU A 45 -10.78 -12.26 4.02
N ILE A 46 -10.36 -12.19 2.75
CA ILE A 46 -9.23 -12.97 2.23
C ILE A 46 -7.93 -12.55 2.94
N ALA A 47 -7.68 -11.25 3.04
CA ALA A 47 -6.50 -10.73 3.74
C ALA A 47 -6.48 -11.19 5.22
N LYS A 48 -7.64 -11.19 5.89
CA LYS A 48 -7.74 -11.67 7.28
C LYS A 48 -7.40 -13.15 7.41
N PHE A 49 -7.88 -13.98 6.50
CA PHE A 49 -7.56 -15.42 6.49
C PHE A 49 -6.06 -15.65 6.30
N ILE A 50 -5.45 -14.98 5.31
CA ILE A 50 -4.00 -15.09 5.05
C ILE A 50 -3.19 -14.65 6.27
N GLN A 51 -3.54 -13.53 6.89
CA GLN A 51 -2.90 -13.05 8.11
C GLN A 51 -2.94 -14.11 9.22
N GLN A 52 -4.09 -14.75 9.45
CA GLN A 52 -4.24 -15.79 10.47
C GLN A 52 -3.38 -17.02 10.19
N CYS A 53 -3.26 -17.43 8.92
CA CYS A 53 -2.38 -18.52 8.51
C CYS A 53 -0.91 -18.16 8.81
N LEU A 54 -0.48 -16.96 8.43
CA LEU A 54 0.90 -16.50 8.67
C LEU A 54 1.20 -16.36 10.17
N ASP A 55 0.31 -15.75 10.95
CA ASP A 55 0.46 -15.62 12.41
C ASP A 55 0.59 -17.00 13.08
N THR A 56 -0.20 -17.97 12.61
CA THR A 56 -0.15 -19.35 13.12
C THR A 56 1.20 -20.00 12.82
N GLU A 57 1.69 -19.85 11.59
CA GLU A 57 2.96 -20.45 11.16
C GLU A 57 4.18 -19.78 11.81
N ILE A 58 4.17 -18.44 11.94
CA ILE A 58 5.19 -17.67 12.68
C ILE A 58 5.30 -18.17 14.12
N ARG A 59 4.16 -18.37 14.80
CA ARG A 59 4.12 -18.92 16.16
C ARG A 59 4.62 -20.36 16.21
N ARG A 60 4.20 -21.21 15.27
CA ARG A 60 4.63 -22.62 15.18
C ARG A 60 6.14 -22.73 15.02
N LEU A 61 6.75 -21.85 14.25
CA LEU A 61 8.20 -21.80 14.00
C LEU A 61 8.98 -21.07 15.10
N GLY A 62 8.31 -20.39 16.03
CA GLY A 62 8.96 -19.65 17.12
C GLY A 62 9.62 -18.35 16.67
N PHE A 63 9.23 -17.78 15.53
CA PHE A 63 9.76 -16.50 15.08
C PHE A 63 9.11 -15.33 15.81
N ARG A 64 9.88 -14.24 15.98
CA ARG A 64 9.40 -12.98 16.57
C ARG A 64 8.95 -11.99 15.50
N TRP A 65 8.31 -12.50 14.44
CA TRP A 65 7.77 -11.68 13.36
C TRP A 65 6.30 -11.32 13.65
N LEU A 66 5.82 -10.25 13.02
CA LEU A 66 4.44 -9.80 13.12
C LEU A 66 3.89 -9.62 11.71
N CYS A 67 2.68 -10.11 11.48
CA CYS A 67 1.97 -9.90 10.22
C CYS A 67 0.96 -8.77 10.38
N PHE A 68 1.14 -7.69 9.61
CA PHE A 68 0.23 -6.54 9.61
C PHE A 68 -0.34 -6.30 8.22
N ARG A 69 -1.61 -5.88 8.17
CA ARG A 69 -2.28 -5.50 6.92
C ARG A 69 -2.01 -4.04 6.53
N GLU A 70 -1.83 -3.17 7.53
CA GLU A 70 -1.74 -1.71 7.37
C GLU A 70 -0.73 -1.16 8.38
N ALA A 71 0.56 -1.26 8.08
CA ALA A 71 1.64 -0.80 8.97
C ALA A 71 2.16 0.61 8.64
N GLY A 72 1.50 1.34 7.75
CA GLY A 72 1.77 2.74 7.44
C GLY A 72 0.48 3.54 7.60
N ASN A 73 0.57 4.67 8.31
CA ASN A 73 -0.44 5.71 8.25
C ASN A 73 -0.21 6.54 7.00
#